data_AF-A0AAW0KI13-F1
#
_entry.id   AF-A0AAW0KI13-F1
#
_cell.length_a   1.000
_cell.length_b   1.000
_cell.length_c   1.000
_cell.angle_alpha   90.00
_cell.angle_beta   90.00
_cell.angle_gamma   90.00
#
_symmetry.space_group_name_H-M   'P 1'
#
loop_
_entity.id
_entity.type
_entity.pdbx_description
1 polymer ?
#
loop_
_entity_poly.entity_id
_entity_poly.type
_entity_poly.pdbx_seq_one_letter_code
_entity_poly.pdbx_strand_id
1 'polypeptide(L)'
;KHVQRCHICKSGKTCYQLLHERSVPDDKYSLSIYICYLVYAPLYLAGPIISFNAFASQLDVPQNNYSVRDVTWCGLCWVFSLLLMELMTHLFYYNAFAISGLWKQLSPMDVFIIGYGVLNFMWLKFFLIWRYFRFWSLICGIEAPKNMPRCINNCHNLEGFWKNWHASYNKWLVRKR
;
A
#
# COMPACT_ATOMS: atom_id res chain seq x y z
N LYS A 1 12.43 -6.69 -21.34
CA LYS A 1 11.53 -5.55 -21.67
C LYS A 1 11.33 -4.57 -20.48
N HIS A 2 11.12 -5.04 -19.24
CA HIS A 2 10.94 -4.16 -18.05
C HIS A 2 12.16 -3.28 -17.74
N VAL A 3 13.37 -3.88 -17.73
CA VAL A 3 14.64 -3.18 -17.41
C VAL A 3 14.88 -1.94 -18.30
N GLN A 4 14.46 -1.99 -19.57
CA GLN A 4 14.61 -0.89 -20.52
C GLN A 4 13.60 0.26 -20.30
N ARG A 5 12.51 0.04 -19.57
CA ARG A 5 11.44 1.04 -19.33
C ARG A 5 11.43 1.59 -17.90
N CYS A 6 12.01 0.87 -16.95
CA CYS A 6 12.00 1.25 -15.54
C CYS A 6 13.18 2.15 -15.19
N HIS A 7 12.90 3.34 -14.67
CA HIS A 7 13.91 4.31 -14.26
C HIS A 7 14.85 3.78 -13.16
N ILE A 8 14.33 2.95 -12.25
CA ILE A 8 15.10 2.35 -11.15
C ILE A 8 16.10 1.33 -11.70
N CYS A 9 15.65 0.43 -12.59
CA CYS A 9 16.57 -0.55 -13.15
C CYS A 9 17.57 0.09 -14.14
N LYS A 10 17.24 1.25 -14.74
CA LYS A 10 18.18 2.06 -15.55
C LYS A 10 19.30 2.71 -14.73
N SER A 11 19.04 3.07 -13.47
CA SER A 11 20.05 3.65 -12.58
C SER A 11 20.95 2.59 -11.92
N GLY A 12 20.89 1.33 -12.38
CA GLY A 12 21.68 0.22 -11.85
C GLY A 12 21.15 -0.40 -10.55
N LYS A 13 20.01 0.11 -10.02
CA LYS A 13 19.41 -0.42 -8.80
C LYS A 13 18.43 -1.57 -9.10
N THR A 14 18.30 -2.51 -8.17
CA THR A 14 17.36 -3.63 -8.33
C THR A 14 15.94 -3.20 -7.96
N CYS A 15 15.06 -3.18 -8.95
CA CYS A 15 13.66 -2.81 -8.80
C CYS A 15 12.82 -3.96 -8.24
N TYR A 16 11.80 -3.66 -7.43
CA TYR A 16 10.94 -4.68 -6.78
C TYR A 16 10.35 -5.70 -7.76
N GLN A 17 9.94 -5.28 -8.96
CA GLN A 17 9.36 -6.20 -9.95
C GLN A 17 10.35 -7.31 -10.37
N LEU A 18 11.65 -6.99 -10.46
CA LEU A 18 12.68 -8.00 -10.75
C LEU A 18 12.85 -8.97 -9.58
N LEU A 19 12.90 -8.46 -8.34
CA LEU A 19 12.98 -9.30 -7.14
C LEU A 19 11.77 -10.22 -6.99
N HIS A 20 10.62 -9.72 -7.40
CA HIS A 20 9.39 -10.48 -7.42
C HIS A 20 9.45 -11.63 -8.43
N GLU A 21 9.87 -11.38 -9.67
CA GLU A 21 9.90 -12.35 -10.77
C GLU A 21 11.07 -13.35 -10.70
N ARG A 22 12.22 -12.93 -10.18
CA ARG A 22 13.45 -13.74 -10.15
C ARG A 22 13.33 -14.91 -9.16
N SER A 23 13.82 -16.08 -9.55
CA SER A 23 14.02 -17.19 -8.63
C SER A 23 15.16 -16.89 -7.67
N VAL A 24 15.00 -17.35 -6.44
CA VAL A 24 16.03 -17.26 -5.41
C VAL A 24 16.86 -18.55 -5.45
N PRO A 25 18.19 -18.52 -5.20
CA PRO A 25 18.99 -19.74 -5.15
C PRO A 25 18.47 -20.75 -4.10
N ASP A 26 18.76 -22.02 -4.34
CA ASP A 26 18.07 -23.14 -3.66
C ASP A 26 18.32 -23.20 -2.15
N ASP A 27 19.47 -22.69 -1.72
CA ASP A 27 19.89 -22.54 -0.32
C ASP A 27 18.94 -21.67 0.51
N LYS A 28 18.22 -20.75 -0.13
CA LYS A 28 17.26 -19.86 0.54
C LYS A 28 15.87 -20.46 0.71
N TYR A 29 15.56 -21.59 0.08
CA TYR A 29 14.32 -22.34 0.37
C TYR A 29 14.50 -23.17 1.64
N SER A 30 14.71 -22.48 2.77
CA SER A 30 14.75 -23.11 4.09
C SER A 30 13.44 -22.89 4.84
N LEU A 31 13.09 -23.88 5.69
CA LEU A 31 11.91 -23.78 6.55
C LEU A 31 11.97 -22.55 7.46
N SER A 32 13.15 -22.22 7.98
CA SER A 32 13.37 -21.07 8.84
C SER A 32 13.03 -19.75 8.14
N ILE A 33 13.53 -19.55 6.91
CA ILE A 33 13.21 -18.33 6.13
C ILE A 33 11.72 -18.28 5.79
N TYR A 34 11.11 -19.43 5.50
CA TYR A 34 9.68 -19.51 5.24
C TYR A 34 8.84 -19.12 6.46
N ILE A 35 9.18 -19.61 7.65
CA ILE A 35 8.51 -19.21 8.89
C ILE A 35 8.72 -17.71 9.13
N CYS A 36 9.95 -17.20 8.99
CA CYS A 36 10.23 -15.77 9.08
C CYS A 36 9.35 -14.94 8.15
N TYR A 37 9.16 -15.37 6.91
CA TYR A 37 8.26 -14.72 5.95
C TYR A 37 6.80 -14.70 6.42
N LEU A 38 6.30 -15.81 6.97
CA LEU A 38 4.92 -15.91 7.45
C LEU A 38 4.65 -15.06 8.70
N VAL A 39 5.63 -14.98 9.62
CA VAL A 39 5.47 -14.27 10.91
C VAL A 39 6.00 -12.84 10.88
N TYR A 40 6.49 -12.36 9.74
CA TYR A 40 7.03 -11.01 9.62
C TYR A 40 5.93 -9.96 9.85
N ALA A 41 5.97 -9.33 11.03
CA ALA A 41 4.88 -8.51 11.57
C ALA A 41 4.33 -7.45 10.60
N PRO A 42 5.16 -6.68 9.85
CA PRO A 42 4.63 -5.70 8.91
C PRO A 42 3.74 -6.32 7.84
N LEU A 43 4.06 -7.51 7.33
CA LEU A 43 3.29 -8.21 6.30
C LEU A 43 2.12 -8.99 6.90
N TYR A 44 2.32 -9.59 8.08
CA TYR A 44 1.32 -10.43 8.75
C TYR A 44 0.07 -9.65 9.17
N LEU A 45 0.23 -8.43 9.68
CA LEU A 45 -0.88 -7.65 10.24
C LEU A 45 -1.78 -7.04 9.15
N ALA A 46 -1.26 -6.05 8.43
CA ALA A 46 -1.98 -5.45 7.30
C ALA A 46 -1.01 -4.85 6.27
N GLY A 47 0.14 -5.47 6.08
CA GLY A 47 1.15 -5.01 5.14
C GLY A 47 0.80 -5.28 3.68
N PRO A 48 1.54 -4.66 2.75
CA PRO A 48 1.43 -5.00 1.35
C PRO A 48 1.89 -6.43 1.09
N ILE A 49 1.20 -7.15 0.20
CA ILE A 49 1.54 -8.52 -0.16
C ILE A 49 2.82 -8.51 -1.01
N ILE A 50 3.81 -9.30 -0.60
CA ILE A 50 5.03 -9.55 -1.37
C ILE A 50 5.16 -11.04 -1.70
N SER A 51 6.03 -11.41 -2.64
CA SER A 51 6.36 -12.83 -2.83
C SER A 51 7.45 -13.26 -1.86
N PHE A 52 7.47 -14.56 -1.55
CA PHE A 52 8.57 -15.19 -0.82
C PHE A 52 9.93 -14.85 -1.48
N ASN A 53 10.01 -14.94 -2.82
CA ASN A 53 11.23 -14.62 -3.54
C ASN A 53 11.71 -13.18 -3.28
N ALA A 54 10.79 -12.22 -3.33
CA ALA A 54 11.11 -10.82 -3.06
C ALA A 54 11.54 -10.63 -1.59
N PHE A 55 10.90 -11.31 -0.64
CA PHE A 55 11.29 -11.25 0.76
C PHE A 55 12.70 -11.84 0.98
N ALA A 56 12.92 -13.09 0.58
CA ALA A 56 14.19 -13.80 0.77
C ALA A 56 15.37 -13.15 0.03
N SER A 57 15.11 -12.49 -1.11
CA SER A 57 16.14 -11.73 -1.82
C SER A 57 16.61 -10.48 -1.05
N GLN A 58 15.74 -9.91 -0.22
CA GLN A 58 16.00 -8.66 0.51
C GLN A 58 16.57 -8.88 1.93
N LEU A 59 16.64 -10.12 2.41
CA LEU A 59 17.21 -10.44 3.72
C LEU A 59 18.73 -10.22 3.76
N ASP A 60 19.45 -10.61 2.71
CA ASP A 60 20.91 -10.45 2.66
C ASP A 60 21.33 -9.10 2.12
N VAL A 61 20.55 -8.59 1.15
CA VAL A 61 20.80 -7.30 0.50
C VAL A 61 19.59 -6.42 0.75
N PRO A 62 19.63 -5.57 1.81
CA PRO A 62 18.51 -4.70 2.11
C PRO A 62 18.26 -3.73 0.95
N GLN A 63 17.04 -3.23 0.88
CA GLN A 63 16.64 -2.27 -0.14
C GLN A 63 17.61 -1.06 -0.15
N ASN A 64 18.03 -0.63 -1.35
CA ASN A 64 18.83 0.58 -1.57
C ASN A 64 18.11 1.57 -2.52
N ASN A 65 16.81 1.37 -2.74
CA ASN A 65 16.01 2.21 -3.62
C ASN A 65 15.56 3.49 -2.93
N TYR A 66 15.30 3.43 -1.63
CA TYR A 66 14.85 4.56 -0.82
C TYR A 66 15.99 5.04 0.07
N SER A 67 16.37 6.30 -0.10
CA SER A 67 17.32 6.96 0.80
C SER A 67 16.67 7.22 2.16
N VAL A 68 17.48 7.47 3.20
CA VAL A 68 16.98 7.86 4.53
C VAL A 68 16.05 9.08 4.41
N ARG A 69 16.39 10.05 3.54
CA ARG A 69 15.54 11.21 3.24
C ARG A 69 14.17 10.81 2.72
N ASP A 70 14.10 9.83 1.81
CA ASP A 70 12.83 9.35 1.25
C ASP A 70 11.98 8.61 2.29
N VAL A 71 12.63 7.85 3.17
CA VAL A 71 11.96 7.14 4.27
C VAL A 71 11.41 8.15 5.27
N THR A 72 12.19 9.13 5.70
CA THR A 72 11.72 10.22 6.58
C THR A 72 10.57 11.00 5.94
N TRP A 73 10.66 11.30 4.65
CA TRP A 73 9.56 11.94 3.91
C TRP A 73 8.28 11.09 3.89
N CYS A 74 8.41 9.76 3.74
CA CYS A 74 7.26 8.85 3.85
C CYS A 74 6.61 8.92 5.23
N GLY A 75 7.41 8.98 6.31
CA GLY A 75 6.92 9.15 7.68
C GLY A 75 6.20 10.49 7.89
N LEU A 76 6.79 11.60 7.44
CA LEU A 76 6.16 12.93 7.52
C LEU A 76 4.84 12.99 6.75
N CYS A 77 4.82 12.46 5.53
CA CYS A 77 3.59 12.35 4.74
C CYS A 77 2.52 11.50 5.42
N TRP A 78 2.92 10.46 6.15
CA TRP A 78 1.99 9.63 6.92
C TRP A 78 1.39 10.42 8.09
N VAL A 79 2.22 11.14 8.86
CA VAL A 79 1.74 12.02 9.95
C VAL A 79 0.79 13.08 9.44
N PHE A 80 1.11 13.74 8.32
CA PHE A 80 0.20 14.71 7.71
C PHE A 80 -1.14 14.07 7.30
N SER A 81 -1.10 12.85 6.74
CA SER A 81 -2.32 12.12 6.37
C SER A 81 -3.15 11.72 7.60
N LEU A 82 -2.49 11.45 8.74
CA LEU A 82 -3.14 11.12 10.00
C LEU A 82 -3.87 12.35 10.56
N LEU A 83 -3.19 13.50 10.59
CA LEU A 83 -3.79 14.77 10.99
C LEU A 83 -4.97 15.15 10.09
N LEU A 84 -4.86 14.91 8.78
CA LEU A 84 -5.97 15.15 7.85
C LEU A 84 -7.18 14.26 8.17
N MET A 85 -6.96 12.98 8.51
CA MET A 85 -8.05 12.08 8.88
C MET A 85 -8.72 12.54 10.17
N GLU A 86 -7.92 12.92 11.18
CA GLU A 86 -8.42 13.42 12.47
C GLU A 86 -9.24 14.71 12.30
N LEU A 87 -8.72 15.64 11.49
CA LEU A 87 -9.43 16.87 11.15
C LEU A 87 -10.76 16.56 10.45
N MET A 88 -10.76 15.60 9.52
CA MET A 88 -11.97 15.22 8.82
C MET A 88 -13.01 14.59 9.75
N THR A 89 -12.60 13.77 10.72
CA THR A 89 -13.52 13.19 11.71
C THR A 89 -14.08 14.21 12.69
N HIS A 90 -13.31 15.26 13.02
CA HIS A 90 -13.76 16.33 13.91
C HIS A 90 -14.67 17.35 13.21
N LEU A 91 -14.39 17.68 11.95
CA LEU A 91 -15.15 18.68 11.21
C LEU A 91 -16.34 18.09 10.46
N PHE A 92 -16.19 16.89 9.90
CA PHE A 92 -17.15 16.31 8.98
C PHE A 92 -17.65 14.96 9.51
N TYR A 93 -18.78 14.99 10.19
CA TYR A 93 -19.45 13.82 10.81
C TYR A 93 -20.12 12.88 9.79
N TYR A 94 -19.54 12.68 8.60
CA TYR A 94 -20.12 11.88 7.52
C TYR A 94 -20.52 10.46 7.95
N ASN A 95 -19.66 9.78 8.72
CA ASN A 95 -19.94 8.44 9.22
C ASN A 95 -21.11 8.41 10.22
N ALA A 96 -21.25 9.46 11.05
CA ALA A 96 -22.37 9.55 11.99
C ALA A 96 -23.70 9.73 11.24
N PHE A 97 -23.72 10.58 10.20
CA PHE A 97 -24.89 10.72 9.33
C PHE A 97 -25.23 9.44 8.55
N ALA A 98 -24.22 8.68 8.14
CA ALA A 98 -24.44 7.40 7.44
C ALA A 98 -25.09 6.35 8.36
N ILE A 99 -24.73 6.32 9.65
CA ILE A 99 -25.25 5.34 10.62
C ILE A 99 -26.61 5.78 11.19
N SER A 100 -26.86 7.09 11.33
CA SER A 100 -28.05 7.62 12.00
C SER A 100 -29.38 7.34 11.28
N GLY A 101 -29.35 6.89 10.02
CA GLY A 101 -30.56 6.61 9.24
C GLY A 101 -31.27 7.85 8.70
N LEU A 102 -30.74 9.06 8.94
CA LEU A 102 -31.32 10.32 8.47
C LEU A 102 -31.34 10.47 6.94
N TRP A 103 -30.62 9.63 6.19
CA TRP A 103 -30.57 9.65 4.72
C TRP A 103 -31.95 9.59 4.05
N LYS A 104 -32.98 9.04 4.71
CA LYS A 104 -34.37 9.03 4.20
C LYS A 104 -35.04 10.41 4.17
N GLN A 105 -34.56 11.34 4.98
CA GLN A 105 -35.13 12.69 5.13
C GLN A 105 -34.28 13.77 4.44
N LEU A 106 -33.11 13.39 3.94
CA LEU A 106 -32.16 14.28 3.29
C LEU A 106 -32.43 14.38 1.79
N SER A 107 -32.02 15.50 1.19
CA SER A 107 -32.11 15.63 -0.26
C SER A 107 -31.15 14.65 -0.96
N PRO A 108 -31.41 14.25 -2.22
CA PRO A 108 -30.49 13.39 -2.97
C PRO A 108 -29.05 13.95 -3.05
N MET A 109 -28.91 15.28 -3.09
CA MET A 109 -27.59 15.93 -3.10
C MET A 109 -26.85 15.78 -1.78
N ASP A 110 -27.56 15.92 -0.65
CA ASP A 110 -26.95 15.74 0.68
C ASP A 110 -26.50 14.29 0.88
N VAL A 111 -27.32 13.33 0.46
CA VAL A 111 -26.98 11.90 0.51
C VAL A 111 -25.74 11.61 -0.33
N PHE A 112 -25.64 12.22 -1.52
CA PHE A 112 -24.45 12.09 -2.37
C PHE A 112 -23.20 12.64 -1.68
N ILE A 113 -23.26 13.85 -1.10
CA ILE A 113 -22.13 14.47 -0.40
C ILE A 113 -21.68 13.61 0.79
N ILE A 114 -22.64 13.10 1.59
CA ILE A 114 -22.34 12.23 2.73
C ILE A 114 -21.69 10.94 2.25
N GLY A 115 -22.25 10.27 1.24
CA GLY A 115 -21.68 9.05 0.67
C GLY A 115 -20.27 9.25 0.11
N TYR A 116 -20.05 10.36 -0.58
CA TYR A 116 -18.73 10.74 -1.08
C TYR A 116 -17.73 10.98 0.07
N GLY A 117 -18.16 11.66 1.13
CA GLY A 117 -17.35 11.87 2.35
C GLY A 117 -16.97 10.56 3.04
N VAL A 118 -17.92 9.63 3.21
CA VAL A 118 -17.67 8.29 3.76
C VAL A 118 -16.66 7.51 2.90
N LEU A 119 -16.77 7.60 1.58
CA LEU A 119 -15.86 6.93 0.66
C LEU A 119 -14.42 7.48 0.78
N ASN A 120 -14.26 8.80 0.88
CA ASN A 120 -12.95 9.43 1.11
C ASN A 120 -12.38 9.07 2.49
N PHE A 121 -13.21 9.02 3.52
CA PHE A 121 -12.83 8.55 4.86
C PHE A 121 -12.32 7.11 4.84
N MET A 122 -13.07 6.21 4.21
CA MET A 122 -12.68 4.81 4.07
C MET A 122 -11.36 4.68 3.31
N TRP A 123 -11.19 5.40 2.21
CA TRP A 123 -9.92 5.42 1.46
C TRP A 123 -8.76 5.90 2.33
N LEU A 124 -8.91 7.02 3.05
CA LEU A 124 -7.85 7.60 3.89
C LEU A 124 -7.47 6.68 5.05
N LYS A 125 -8.46 6.01 5.65
CA LYS A 125 -8.25 4.99 6.69
C LYS A 125 -7.36 3.84 6.19
N PHE A 126 -7.70 3.23 5.05
CA PHE A 126 -6.88 2.15 4.48
C PHE A 126 -5.51 2.65 4.00
N PHE A 127 -5.47 3.86 3.43
CA PHE A 127 -4.23 4.51 3.02
C PHE A 127 -3.25 4.65 4.19
N LEU A 128 -3.73 5.07 5.37
CA LEU A 128 -2.92 5.20 6.58
C LEU A 128 -2.40 3.85 7.07
N ILE A 129 -3.27 2.85 7.19
CA ILE A 129 -2.91 1.50 7.65
C ILE A 129 -1.82 0.93 6.75
N TRP A 130 -2.05 0.91 5.44
CA TRP A 130 -1.09 0.30 4.51
C TRP A 130 0.20 1.09 4.35
N ARG A 131 0.15 2.44 4.43
CA ARG A 131 1.38 3.25 4.43
C ARG A 131 2.21 3.03 5.69
N TYR A 132 1.57 2.87 6.84
CA TYR A 132 2.27 2.58 8.10
C TYR A 132 3.05 1.27 8.01
N PHE A 133 2.37 0.17 7.67
CA PHE A 133 3.03 -1.14 7.57
C PHE A 133 4.09 -1.20 6.48
N ARG A 134 3.87 -0.49 5.36
CA ARG A 134 4.92 -0.32 4.36
C ARG A 134 6.11 0.48 4.89
N PHE A 135 5.88 1.56 5.64
CA PHE A 135 6.94 2.37 6.23
C PHE A 135 7.76 1.56 7.24
N TRP A 136 7.08 0.77 8.08
CA TRP A 136 7.75 -0.18 8.99
C TRP A 136 8.60 -1.18 8.21
N SER A 137 8.06 -1.79 7.15
CA SER A 137 8.82 -2.68 6.26
C SER A 137 10.07 -2.01 5.69
N LEU A 138 9.97 -0.75 5.26
CA LEU A 138 11.10 0.01 4.71
C LEU A 138 12.18 0.32 5.76
N ILE A 139 11.81 0.63 7.00
CA ILE A 139 12.77 0.81 8.10
C ILE A 139 13.55 -0.48 8.34
N CYS A 140 12.88 -1.63 8.26
CA CYS A 140 13.51 -2.94 8.36
C CYS A 140 14.29 -3.36 7.10
N GLY A 141 14.45 -2.48 6.10
CA GLY A 141 15.21 -2.78 4.89
C GLY A 141 14.47 -3.60 3.83
N ILE A 142 13.17 -3.88 4.02
CA ILE A 142 12.36 -4.65 3.07
C ILE A 142 11.45 -3.71 2.29
N GLU A 143 11.70 -3.60 0.98
CA GLU A 143 10.82 -2.89 0.05
C GLU A 143 9.54 -3.68 -0.20
N ALA A 144 8.43 -3.12 0.26
CA ALA A 144 7.09 -3.57 -0.06
C ALA A 144 6.41 -2.61 -1.08
N PRO A 145 5.60 -3.14 -2.01
CA PRO A 145 4.87 -2.35 -2.99
C PRO A 145 3.84 -1.44 -2.31
N LYS A 146 3.57 -0.27 -2.89
CA LYS A 146 2.52 0.62 -2.39
C LYS A 146 1.14 0.05 -2.71
N ASN A 147 0.28 -0.08 -1.70
CA ASN A 147 -1.10 -0.56 -1.88
C ASN A 147 -2.08 0.49 -2.39
N MET A 148 -1.78 1.77 -2.23
CA MET A 148 -2.60 2.89 -2.72
C MET A 148 -1.68 3.92 -3.41
N PRO A 149 -1.34 3.71 -4.69
CA PRO A 149 -0.48 4.61 -5.43
C PRO A 149 -1.23 5.85 -5.96
N ARG A 150 -2.56 5.81 -6.03
CA ARG A 150 -3.40 6.93 -6.50
C ARG A 150 -4.52 7.22 -5.50
N CYS A 151 -4.96 8.47 -5.48
CA CYS A 151 -6.17 8.87 -4.79
C CYS A 151 -7.40 8.27 -5.47
N ILE A 152 -8.43 7.93 -4.69
CA ILE A 152 -9.70 7.43 -5.20
C ILE A 152 -10.33 8.40 -6.21
N ASN A 153 -10.17 9.71 -5.98
CA ASN A 153 -10.68 10.77 -6.85
C ASN A 153 -9.93 10.92 -8.18
N ASN A 154 -8.77 10.26 -8.32
CA ASN A 154 -7.95 10.28 -9.54
C ASN A 154 -8.04 8.94 -10.31
N CYS A 155 -9.11 8.16 -10.07
CA CYS A 155 -9.38 6.92 -10.78
C CYS A 155 -10.54 7.15 -11.77
N HIS A 156 -10.22 7.24 -13.06
CA HIS A 156 -11.21 7.55 -14.11
C HIS A 156 -12.00 6.34 -14.62
N ASN A 157 -11.57 5.12 -14.28
CA ASN A 157 -12.21 3.89 -14.73
C ASN A 157 -12.14 2.78 -13.66
N LEU A 158 -13.03 1.80 -13.77
CA LEU A 158 -13.15 0.69 -12.82
C LEU A 158 -11.90 -0.19 -12.79
N GLU A 159 -11.31 -0.44 -13.96
CA GLU A 159 -10.08 -1.23 -14.06
C GLU A 159 -8.91 -0.55 -13.33
N GLY A 160 -8.76 0.76 -13.53
CA GLY A 160 -7.76 1.58 -12.86
C GLY A 160 -8.01 1.65 -11.36
N PHE A 161 -9.27 1.74 -10.92
CA PHE A 161 -9.60 1.64 -9.51
C PHE A 161 -9.06 0.35 -8.90
N TRP A 162 -9.37 -0.82 -9.47
CA TRP A 162 -8.92 -2.12 -8.92
C TRP A 162 -7.41 -2.38 -9.05
N LYS A 163 -6.75 -1.77 -10.02
CA LYS A 163 -5.28 -1.82 -10.14
C LYS A 163 -4.57 -0.97 -9.09
N ASN A 164 -5.22 0.09 -8.59
CA ASN A 164 -4.64 1.02 -7.64
C ASN A 164 -5.13 0.79 -6.20
N TRP A 165 -6.36 0.32 -6.01
CA TRP A 165 -6.89 -0.07 -4.71
C TRP A 165 -6.32 -1.42 -4.30
N HIS A 166 -5.58 -1.47 -3.20
CA HIS A 166 -4.89 -2.68 -2.75
C HIS A 166 -3.99 -3.29 -3.84
N ALA A 167 -3.16 -2.44 -4.46
CA ALA A 167 -2.40 -2.79 -5.66
C ALA A 167 -1.45 -4.00 -5.50
N SER A 168 -0.95 -4.30 -4.29
CA SER A 168 -0.11 -5.49 -4.07
C SER A 168 -0.89 -6.79 -4.28
N TYR A 169 -2.14 -6.83 -3.81
CA TYR A 169 -3.03 -7.97 -3.99
C TYR A 169 -3.42 -8.16 -5.45
N ASN A 170 -3.75 -7.06 -6.15
CA ASN A 170 -4.02 -7.12 -7.59
C ASN A 170 -2.83 -7.70 -8.37
N LYS A 171 -1.60 -7.21 -8.09
CA LYS A 171 -0.38 -7.74 -8.72
C LYS A 171 -0.15 -9.22 -8.43
N TRP A 172 -0.40 -9.64 -7.19
CA TRP A 172 -0.26 -11.03 -6.77
C TRP A 172 -1.26 -11.94 -7.48
N LEU A 173 -2.51 -11.50 -7.63
CA LEU A 173 -3.55 -12.25 -8.35
C LEU A 173 -3.23 -12.41 -9.83
N VAL A 174 -2.88 -11.31 -10.51
CA VAL A 174 -2.63 -11.31 -11.96
C VAL A 174 -1.43 -12.16 -12.34
N ARG A 175 -0.45 -12.32 -11.45
CA ARG A 175 0.70 -13.21 -11.68
C ARG A 175 0.33 -14.69 -11.75
N LYS A 176 -0.67 -15.14 -10.98
CA LYS A 176 -1.04 -16.56 -10.88
C LYS A 176 -1.88 -17.05 -12.07
N ARG A 177 -2.25 -16.15 -12.98
CA ARG A 177 -2.97 -16.44 -14.22
C ARG A 177 -2.01 -16.39 -15.38
#